data_AF-A0A348WAX5-F1
#
_entry.id   AF-A0A348WAX5-F1
#
_cell.length_a   1.000
_cell.length_b   1.000
_cell.length_c   1.000
_cell.angle_alpha   90.00
_cell.angle_beta   90.00
_cell.angle_gamma   90.00
#
_symmetry.space_group_name_H-M   'P 1'
#
loop_
_entity.id
_entity.type
_entity.pdbx_description
1 polymer ?
#
loop_
_entity_poly.entity_id
_entity_poly.type
_entity_poly.pdbx_seq_one_letter_code
_entity_poly.pdbx_strand_id
1 'polypeptide(L)'
;HLGISDEIRRLVTGLHFSDALLEGMLGLLLFAGALHVKISDLRAQWRAVFLMATLGVGLSTLVIGTGFSWLTGAPFLIALVFGSVVSPTDPVAVLGVLREANLSKALETKIAGESLFNDGVGYVVFLVLVGLAFPTGDAHGSGLGGAAKLFVQEALGGAALGLALGWLTFRVMRHIDDYSLEVLLTLGLAFGGYELAVYLHVSAPIMAVCAGLLIGEVGAKHGMSETTRQYVDGFWKLIDEILNAVLFLMIGFEVFAVAFETDYLLIGAASIALALFGRLAAVLVPIYILRPFRTFENGVIPIMTWGGLKGGISVALALSLPDSEWKPVILTATYLVVIFSIIVQGLTVARLANRFGREPDLV
;
A
#
# COMPACT_ATOMS: atom_id res chain seq x y z
N HIS A 1 -6.86 36.49 -7.19
CA HIS A 1 -6.49 35.08 -7.41
C HIS A 1 -6.58 34.21 -6.14
N LEU A 2 -7.37 34.56 -5.12
CA LEU A 2 -7.43 33.85 -3.83
C LEU A 2 -8.72 33.03 -3.57
N GLY A 3 -9.73 33.09 -4.45
CA GLY A 3 -11.02 32.41 -4.20
C GLY A 3 -11.06 30.93 -4.57
N ILE A 4 -10.33 30.53 -5.60
CA ILE A 4 -10.37 29.14 -6.12
C ILE A 4 -9.74 28.16 -5.12
N SER A 5 -8.64 28.54 -4.47
CA SER A 5 -8.00 27.71 -3.44
C SER A 5 -8.91 27.48 -2.23
N ASP A 6 -9.63 28.50 -1.77
CA ASP A 6 -10.54 28.39 -0.63
C ASP A 6 -11.79 27.58 -0.97
N GLU A 7 -12.29 27.70 -2.19
CA GLU A 7 -13.46 26.95 -2.68
C GLU A 7 -13.12 25.48 -2.96
N ILE A 8 -11.95 25.20 -3.55
CA ILE A 8 -11.40 23.83 -3.67
C ILE A 8 -11.18 23.25 -2.27
N ARG A 9 -10.58 24.00 -1.34
CA ARG A 9 -10.36 23.53 0.04
C ARG A 9 -11.66 23.17 0.75
N ARG A 10 -12.74 23.92 0.55
CA ARG A 10 -14.08 23.58 1.09
C ARG A 10 -14.70 22.35 0.43
N LEU A 11 -14.59 22.20 -0.88
CA LEU A 11 -15.07 21.01 -1.59
C LEU A 11 -14.30 19.75 -1.14
N VAL A 12 -12.99 19.87 -0.98
CA VAL A 12 -12.09 18.81 -0.53
C VAL A 12 -12.34 18.41 0.92
N THR A 13 -12.44 19.39 1.84
CA THR A 13 -12.79 19.11 3.24
C THR A 13 -14.23 18.59 3.38
N GLY A 14 -15.15 19.00 2.50
CA GLY A 14 -16.51 18.48 2.45
C GLY A 14 -16.61 17.04 1.91
N LEU A 15 -15.59 16.56 1.18
CA LEU A 15 -15.56 15.21 0.61
C LEU A 15 -14.98 14.14 1.56
N HIS A 16 -14.64 14.49 2.81
CA HIS A 16 -14.08 13.53 3.79
C HIS A 16 -13.04 12.59 3.14
N PHE A 17 -12.02 13.17 2.49
CA PHE A 17 -11.03 12.46 1.66
C PHE A 17 -10.49 11.18 2.33
N SER A 18 -10.13 11.28 3.62
CA SER A 18 -9.65 10.16 4.44
C SER A 18 -10.62 8.99 4.37
N ASP A 19 -11.90 9.26 4.61
CA ASP A 19 -12.92 8.24 4.82
C ASP A 19 -13.32 7.64 3.46
N ALA A 20 -13.48 8.49 2.44
CA ALA A 20 -13.68 8.05 1.06
C ALA A 20 -12.56 7.12 0.58
N LEU A 21 -11.30 7.43 0.91
CA LEU A 21 -10.17 6.60 0.52
C LEU A 21 -10.06 5.32 1.34
N LEU A 22 -10.01 5.44 2.66
CA LEU A 22 -9.70 4.33 3.57
C LEU A 22 -10.89 3.38 3.72
N GLU A 23 -12.12 3.87 3.73
CA GLU A 23 -13.32 3.04 3.90
C GLU A 23 -13.92 2.66 2.54
N GLY A 24 -13.88 3.57 1.55
CA GLY A 24 -14.51 3.35 0.25
C GLY A 24 -13.62 2.69 -0.81
N MET A 25 -12.36 3.13 -0.96
CA MET A 25 -11.51 2.77 -2.11
C MET A 25 -10.43 1.73 -1.79
N LEU A 26 -9.83 1.80 -0.60
CA LEU A 26 -8.66 1.01 -0.22
C LEU A 26 -8.94 -0.50 -0.32
N GLY A 27 -10.08 -0.95 0.22
CA GLY A 27 -10.49 -2.35 0.13
C GLY A 27 -10.60 -2.84 -1.31
N LEU A 28 -11.17 -2.02 -2.20
CA LEU A 28 -11.33 -2.36 -3.62
C LEU A 28 -9.99 -2.37 -4.35
N LEU A 29 -9.13 -1.38 -4.13
CA LEU A 29 -7.79 -1.29 -4.75
C LEU A 29 -6.94 -2.51 -4.37
N LEU A 30 -6.94 -2.88 -3.09
CA LEU A 30 -6.19 -4.03 -2.61
C LEU A 30 -6.78 -5.36 -3.08
N PHE A 31 -8.12 -5.48 -3.11
CA PHE A 31 -8.78 -6.66 -3.66
C PHE A 31 -8.48 -6.83 -5.15
N ALA A 32 -8.61 -5.76 -5.94
CA ALA A 32 -8.34 -5.76 -7.37
C ALA A 32 -6.88 -6.07 -7.68
N GLY A 33 -5.95 -5.41 -6.97
CA GLY A 33 -4.52 -5.68 -7.07
C GLY A 33 -4.18 -7.13 -6.75
N ALA A 34 -4.78 -7.69 -5.69
CA ALA A 34 -4.62 -9.08 -5.31
C ALA A 34 -5.17 -10.08 -6.33
N LEU A 35 -6.31 -9.77 -6.95
CA LEU A 35 -6.97 -10.64 -7.92
C LEU A 35 -6.11 -10.88 -9.17
N HIS A 36 -5.34 -9.88 -9.59
CA HIS A 36 -4.45 -9.98 -10.75
C HIS A 36 -3.11 -10.68 -10.43
N VAL A 37 -2.77 -10.91 -9.15
CA VAL A 37 -1.51 -11.55 -8.76
C VAL A 37 -1.62 -13.07 -8.87
N LYS A 38 -0.77 -13.66 -9.72
CA LYS A 38 -0.65 -15.10 -9.86
C LYS A 38 0.08 -15.70 -8.64
N ILE A 39 -0.65 -16.42 -7.80
CA ILE A 39 -0.08 -17.08 -6.61
C ILE A 39 1.04 -18.06 -6.99
N SER A 40 1.01 -18.73 -8.15
CA SER A 40 2.12 -19.60 -8.59
C SER A 40 3.44 -18.84 -8.70
N ASP A 41 3.40 -17.63 -9.25
CA ASP A 41 4.55 -16.79 -9.50
C ASP A 41 4.99 -16.13 -8.18
N LEU A 42 4.02 -15.70 -7.38
CA LEU A 42 4.23 -15.20 -6.02
C LEU A 42 4.88 -16.27 -5.13
N ARG A 43 4.45 -17.53 -5.22
CA ARG A 43 5.04 -18.67 -4.50
C ARG A 43 6.46 -18.93 -4.97
N ALA A 44 6.81 -18.60 -6.21
CA ALA A 44 8.21 -18.64 -6.61
C ALA A 44 9.03 -17.53 -5.95
N GLN A 45 8.44 -16.40 -5.52
CA GLN A 45 9.16 -15.26 -4.91
C GLN A 45 8.83 -14.99 -3.43
N TRP A 46 8.06 -15.87 -2.78
CA TRP A 46 7.41 -15.60 -1.49
C TRP A 46 8.37 -15.18 -0.38
N ARG A 47 9.57 -15.77 -0.31
CA ARG A 47 10.56 -15.43 0.72
C ARG A 47 11.00 -13.98 0.64
N ALA A 48 11.22 -13.48 -0.58
CA ALA A 48 11.62 -12.11 -0.81
C ALA A 48 10.45 -11.17 -0.48
N VAL A 49 9.28 -11.41 -1.06
CA VAL A 49 8.08 -10.60 -0.85
C VAL A 49 7.71 -10.53 0.63
N PHE A 50 7.68 -11.66 1.33
CA PHE A 50 7.35 -11.72 2.75
C PHE A 50 8.34 -10.95 3.62
N LEU A 51 9.66 -11.12 3.40
CA LEU A 51 10.67 -10.38 4.16
C LEU A 51 10.61 -8.88 3.89
N MET A 52 10.36 -8.45 2.65
CA MET A 52 10.24 -7.01 2.34
C MET A 52 8.95 -6.42 2.92
N ALA A 53 7.81 -7.12 2.80
CA ALA A 53 6.53 -6.66 3.32
C ALA A 53 6.42 -6.70 4.86
N THR A 54 7.32 -7.39 5.56
CA THR A 54 7.35 -7.44 7.03
C THR A 54 8.56 -6.70 7.60
N LEU A 55 9.74 -7.32 7.49
CA LEU A 55 11.00 -6.75 7.98
C LEU A 55 11.34 -5.44 7.26
N GLY A 56 11.10 -5.36 5.95
CA GLY A 56 11.34 -4.13 5.18
C GLY A 56 10.48 -2.98 5.66
N VAL A 57 9.18 -3.20 5.89
CA VAL A 57 8.25 -2.19 6.43
C VAL A 57 8.64 -1.74 7.82
N GLY A 58 8.93 -2.68 8.71
CA GLY A 58 9.39 -2.37 10.07
C GLY A 58 10.69 -1.57 10.07
N LEU A 59 11.66 -1.98 9.24
CA LEU A 59 12.94 -1.28 9.11
C LEU A 59 12.78 0.10 8.50
N SER A 60 11.96 0.26 7.45
CA SER A 60 11.69 1.55 6.84
C SER A 60 11.04 2.50 7.85
N THR A 61 10.03 2.01 8.57
CA THR A 61 9.33 2.74 9.63
C THR A 61 10.30 3.21 10.72
N LEU A 62 11.19 2.32 11.18
CA LEU A 62 12.19 2.65 12.18
C LEU A 62 13.21 3.68 11.67
N VAL A 63 13.74 3.51 10.46
CA VAL A 63 14.75 4.41 9.89
C VAL A 63 14.16 5.80 9.61
N ILE A 64 12.97 5.86 9.02
CA ILE A 64 12.29 7.13 8.74
C ILE A 64 11.88 7.80 10.05
N GLY A 65 11.34 7.03 11.00
CA GLY A 65 10.90 7.57 12.29
C GLY A 65 12.05 8.05 13.18
N THR A 66 13.16 7.31 13.27
CA THR A 66 14.35 7.78 14.01
C THR A 66 14.91 9.07 13.38
N GLY A 67 15.02 9.10 12.05
CA GLY A 67 15.47 10.28 11.33
C GLY A 67 14.54 11.49 11.54
N PHE A 68 13.22 11.27 11.47
CA PHE A 68 12.24 12.33 11.66
C PHE A 68 12.23 12.87 13.09
N SER A 69 12.32 12.00 14.10
CA SER A 69 12.45 12.41 15.51
C SER A 69 13.69 13.26 15.73
N TRP A 70 14.82 12.88 15.11
CA TRP A 70 16.06 13.64 15.20
C TRP A 70 15.99 15.00 14.50
N LEU A 71 15.32 15.09 13.35
CA LEU A 71 15.17 16.34 12.60
C LEU A 71 14.20 17.33 13.26
N THR A 72 13.11 16.83 13.85
CA THR A 72 11.98 17.66 14.30
C THR A 72 11.90 17.81 15.82
N GLY A 73 12.59 16.95 16.58
CA GLY A 73 12.40 16.84 18.03
C GLY A 73 11.10 16.14 18.43
N ALA A 74 10.34 15.59 17.46
CA ALA A 74 9.09 14.90 17.74
C ALA A 74 9.30 13.70 18.67
N PRO A 75 8.35 13.42 19.58
CA PRO A 75 8.34 12.19 20.37
C PRO A 75 8.52 10.96 19.48
N PHE A 76 9.32 10.01 19.93
CA PHE A 76 9.72 8.88 19.11
C PHE A 76 8.53 8.10 18.52
N LEU A 77 7.46 7.89 19.29
CA LEU A 77 6.25 7.23 18.81
C LEU A 77 5.55 8.00 17.68
N ILE A 78 5.46 9.33 17.77
CA ILE A 78 4.87 10.18 16.72
C ILE A 78 5.73 10.13 15.46
N ALA A 79 7.05 10.12 15.61
CA ALA A 79 7.94 9.99 14.47
C ALA A 79 7.86 8.59 13.83
N LEU A 80 7.67 7.52 14.61
CA LEU A 80 7.38 6.19 14.08
C LEU A 80 6.05 6.14 13.33
N VAL A 81 5.01 6.85 13.82
CA VAL A 81 3.75 7.00 13.08
C VAL A 81 4.03 7.59 11.69
N PHE A 82 4.80 8.69 11.60
CA PHE A 82 5.23 9.25 10.31
C PHE A 82 5.98 8.22 9.45
N GLY A 83 6.91 7.46 10.03
CA GLY A 83 7.60 6.38 9.34
C GLY A 83 6.67 5.32 8.76
N SER A 84 5.61 4.96 9.48
CA SER A 84 4.61 3.98 9.03
C SER A 84 3.70 4.51 7.93
N VAL A 85 3.39 5.82 7.95
CA VAL A 85 2.62 6.50 6.91
C VAL A 85 3.38 6.51 5.58
N VAL A 86 4.70 6.74 5.66
CA VAL A 86 5.56 6.89 4.48
C VAL A 86 6.17 5.56 4.04
N SER A 87 6.07 4.48 4.80
CA SER A 87 6.65 3.17 4.44
C SER A 87 5.93 2.45 3.26
N PRO A 88 4.58 2.40 3.19
CA PRO A 88 3.82 1.81 2.09
C PRO A 88 4.26 2.30 0.71
N THR A 89 4.07 1.47 -0.31
CA THR A 89 4.43 1.76 -1.70
C THR A 89 3.34 1.30 -2.65
N ASP A 90 3.07 2.08 -3.67
CA ASP A 90 2.00 1.85 -4.63
C ASP A 90 2.51 1.03 -5.82
N PRO A 91 2.03 -0.22 -6.04
CA PRO A 91 2.46 -1.04 -7.17
C PRO A 91 1.90 -0.55 -8.50
N VAL A 92 0.72 0.07 -8.50
CA VAL A 92 -0.01 0.40 -9.72
C VAL A 92 0.69 1.55 -10.43
N ALA A 93 1.08 2.58 -9.67
CA ALA A 93 1.87 3.70 -10.17
C ALA A 93 3.16 3.24 -10.86
N VAL A 94 3.82 2.24 -10.26
CA VAL A 94 5.11 1.73 -10.71
C VAL A 94 4.95 0.83 -11.93
N LEU A 95 4.06 -0.14 -11.86
CA LEU A 95 3.84 -1.12 -12.92
C LEU A 95 3.26 -0.45 -14.17
N GLY A 96 2.41 0.56 -14.02
CA GLY A 96 1.92 1.37 -15.14
C GLY A 96 3.05 2.01 -15.93
N VAL A 97 4.01 2.62 -15.24
CA VAL A 97 5.19 3.26 -15.86
C VAL A 97 6.22 2.24 -16.35
N LEU A 98 6.37 1.12 -15.64
CA LEU A 98 7.37 0.09 -15.94
C LEU A 98 6.93 -0.91 -17.01
N ARG A 99 5.65 -0.93 -17.42
CA ARG A 99 5.16 -1.73 -18.55
C ARG A 99 5.96 -1.51 -19.84
N GLU A 100 6.48 -0.30 -20.04
CA GLU A 100 7.31 0.03 -21.21
C GLU A 100 8.76 -0.47 -21.10
N ALA A 101 9.23 -0.79 -19.89
CA ALA A 101 10.63 -1.11 -19.61
C ALA A 101 10.98 -2.61 -19.72
N ASN A 102 10.05 -3.43 -20.22
CA ASN A 102 10.19 -4.87 -20.51
C ASN A 102 10.92 -5.65 -19.40
N LEU A 103 10.43 -5.52 -18.16
CA LEU A 103 11.05 -6.13 -16.98
C LEU A 103 10.90 -7.66 -16.97
N SER A 104 11.81 -8.34 -16.28
CA SER A 104 11.64 -9.77 -16.03
C SER A 104 10.37 -10.02 -15.20
N LYS A 105 9.59 -11.05 -15.56
CA LYS A 105 8.37 -11.44 -14.83
C LYS A 105 8.61 -11.64 -13.32
N ALA A 106 9.81 -12.09 -12.97
CA ALA A 106 10.21 -12.28 -11.58
C ALA A 106 10.32 -10.94 -10.82
N LEU A 107 10.79 -9.88 -11.46
CA LEU A 107 10.88 -8.55 -10.88
C LEU A 107 9.51 -7.88 -10.79
N GLU A 108 8.68 -7.98 -11.84
CA GLU A 108 7.28 -7.50 -11.80
C GLU A 108 6.51 -8.16 -10.65
N THR A 109 6.63 -9.49 -10.50
CA THR A 109 5.99 -10.24 -9.42
C THR A 109 6.49 -9.80 -8.04
N LYS A 110 7.79 -9.50 -7.89
CA LYS A 110 8.35 -8.99 -6.63
C LYS A 110 7.82 -7.61 -6.29
N ILE A 111 7.73 -6.71 -7.27
CA ILE A 111 7.20 -5.35 -7.08
C ILE A 111 5.71 -5.41 -6.72
N ALA A 112 4.91 -6.13 -7.53
CA ALA A 112 3.48 -6.29 -7.30
C ALA A 112 3.19 -6.92 -5.93
N GLY A 113 3.87 -8.04 -5.62
CA GLY A 113 3.69 -8.74 -4.37
C GLY A 113 4.14 -7.93 -3.16
N GLU A 114 5.29 -7.27 -3.22
CA GLU A 114 5.79 -6.47 -2.10
C GLU A 114 4.84 -5.34 -1.75
N SER A 115 4.47 -4.51 -2.72
CA SER A 115 3.54 -3.40 -2.48
C SER A 115 2.16 -3.88 -1.99
N LEU A 116 1.60 -4.95 -2.58
CA LEU A 116 0.29 -5.48 -2.18
C LEU A 116 0.23 -5.86 -0.69
N PHE A 117 1.27 -6.55 -0.19
CA PHE A 117 1.34 -6.90 1.23
C PHE A 117 1.81 -5.73 2.10
N ASN A 118 2.69 -4.85 1.57
CA ASN A 118 3.18 -3.68 2.28
C ASN A 118 2.05 -2.71 2.63
N ASP A 119 1.08 -2.48 1.74
CA ASP A 119 -0.07 -1.61 2.03
C ASP A 119 -0.90 -2.15 3.21
N GLY A 120 -1.19 -3.46 3.21
CA GLY A 120 -1.92 -4.11 4.30
C GLY A 120 -1.14 -4.12 5.62
N VAL A 121 0.14 -4.49 5.60
CA VAL A 121 0.98 -4.53 6.81
C VAL A 121 1.26 -3.12 7.33
N GLY A 122 1.55 -2.17 6.45
CA GLY A 122 1.80 -0.78 6.78
C GLY A 122 0.59 -0.12 7.43
N TYR A 123 -0.62 -0.41 6.95
CA TYR A 123 -1.85 0.03 7.62
C TYR A 123 -1.98 -0.50 9.05
N VAL A 124 -1.69 -1.78 9.28
CA VAL A 124 -1.74 -2.36 10.65
C VAL A 124 -0.65 -1.75 11.54
N VAL A 125 0.57 -1.57 11.03
CA VAL A 125 1.65 -0.88 11.76
C VAL A 125 1.23 0.54 12.14
N PHE A 126 0.61 1.26 11.20
CA PHE A 126 0.06 2.60 11.45
C PHE A 126 -0.97 2.60 12.57
N LEU A 127 -2.00 1.75 12.51
CA LEU A 127 -3.04 1.67 13.54
C LEU A 127 -2.46 1.37 14.93
N VAL A 128 -1.53 0.42 15.01
CA VAL A 128 -0.84 0.08 16.26
C VAL A 128 -0.07 1.29 16.80
N LEU A 129 0.71 1.97 15.96
CA LEU A 129 1.51 3.12 16.38
C LEU A 129 0.66 4.32 16.75
N VAL A 130 -0.43 4.58 16.04
CA VAL A 130 -1.39 5.65 16.37
C VAL A 130 -2.06 5.36 17.70
N GLY A 131 -2.52 4.12 17.94
CA GLY A 131 -3.10 3.73 19.23
C GLY A 131 -2.13 3.86 20.42
N LEU A 132 -0.82 3.69 20.18
CA LEU A 132 0.22 3.91 21.18
C LEU A 132 0.59 5.39 21.36
N ALA A 133 0.62 6.16 20.26
CA ALA A 133 1.03 7.57 20.26
C ALA A 133 -0.09 8.50 20.77
N PHE A 134 -1.35 8.13 20.53
CA PHE A 134 -2.54 8.92 20.86
C PHE A 134 -3.53 8.07 21.69
N PRO A 135 -3.17 7.71 22.94
CA PRO A 135 -4.04 6.89 23.78
C PRO A 135 -5.33 7.65 24.13
N THR A 136 -6.48 7.05 23.80
CA THR A 136 -7.80 7.53 24.22
C THR A 136 -8.21 6.84 25.53
N GLY A 137 -8.13 7.58 26.65
CA GLY A 137 -8.55 7.13 27.99
C GLY A 137 -7.47 6.43 28.83
N ASP A 138 -7.88 5.76 29.93
CA ASP A 138 -7.02 5.08 30.92
C ASP A 138 -6.31 3.80 30.39
N ALA A 139 -6.15 3.67 29.08
CA ALA A 139 -5.43 2.56 28.45
C ALA A 139 -3.89 2.72 28.57
N HIS A 140 -3.40 3.01 29.77
CA HIS A 140 -1.96 3.03 30.13
C HIS A 140 -1.35 1.62 30.26
N GLY A 141 -1.99 0.58 29.71
CA GLY A 141 -1.81 -0.78 30.22
C GLY A 141 -1.02 -1.77 29.39
N SER A 142 -0.87 -1.59 28.07
CA SER A 142 -0.51 -2.74 27.24
C SER A 142 0.96 -2.79 26.78
N GLY A 143 1.67 -1.65 26.77
CA GLY A 143 3.07 -1.57 26.36
C GLY A 143 3.36 -2.27 25.00
N LEU A 144 4.61 -2.70 24.81
CA LEU A 144 5.03 -3.43 23.60
C LEU A 144 4.31 -4.78 23.43
N GLY A 145 3.96 -5.46 24.53
CA GLY A 145 3.28 -6.76 24.50
C GLY A 145 1.84 -6.67 23.97
N GLY A 146 1.11 -5.62 24.36
CA GLY A 146 -0.22 -5.34 23.84
C GLY A 146 -0.21 -4.91 22.38
N ALA A 147 0.77 -4.09 21.99
CA ALA A 147 0.97 -3.73 20.59
C ALA A 147 1.24 -4.95 19.71
N ALA A 148 2.08 -5.88 20.17
CA ALA A 148 2.33 -7.13 19.48
C ALA A 148 1.08 -8.01 19.41
N LYS A 149 0.30 -8.10 20.50
CA LYS A 149 -0.98 -8.82 20.52
C LYS A 149 -1.98 -8.23 19.54
N LEU A 150 -2.12 -6.90 19.51
CA LEU A 150 -3.02 -6.19 18.60
C LEU A 150 -2.59 -6.38 17.16
N PHE A 151 -1.30 -6.24 16.85
CA PHE A 151 -0.75 -6.52 15.53
C PHE A 151 -1.07 -7.95 15.07
N VAL A 152 -0.83 -8.95 15.93
CA VAL A 152 -1.11 -10.36 15.61
C VAL A 152 -2.61 -10.60 15.41
N GLN A 153 -3.46 -10.02 16.25
CA GLN A 153 -4.91 -10.11 16.14
C GLN A 153 -5.41 -9.49 14.82
N GLU A 154 -4.98 -8.27 14.51
CA GLU A 154 -5.36 -7.54 13.30
C GLU A 154 -4.89 -8.28 12.04
N ALA A 155 -3.62 -8.67 11.99
CA ALA A 155 -3.03 -9.30 10.82
C ALA A 155 -3.53 -10.73 10.59
N LEU A 156 -3.50 -11.59 11.62
CA LEU A 156 -3.97 -12.97 11.47
C LEU A 156 -5.49 -13.04 11.38
N GLY A 157 -6.21 -12.18 12.11
CA GLY A 157 -7.66 -12.08 12.04
C GLY A 157 -8.13 -11.68 10.65
N GLY A 158 -7.52 -10.64 10.07
CA GLY A 158 -7.80 -10.19 8.71
C GLY A 158 -7.51 -11.29 7.68
N ALA A 159 -6.34 -11.93 7.79
CA ALA A 159 -5.96 -13.01 6.87
C ALA A 159 -6.90 -14.22 6.98
N ALA A 160 -7.25 -14.66 8.20
CA ALA A 160 -8.16 -15.77 8.42
C ALA A 160 -9.57 -15.47 7.89
N LEU A 161 -10.08 -14.27 8.15
CA LEU A 161 -11.37 -13.82 7.66
C LEU A 161 -11.38 -13.76 6.12
N GLY A 162 -10.35 -13.19 5.50
CA GLY A 162 -10.24 -13.07 4.05
C GLY A 162 -10.20 -14.42 3.35
N LEU A 163 -9.42 -15.37 3.90
CA LEU A 163 -9.38 -16.74 3.40
C LEU A 163 -10.71 -17.48 3.59
N ALA A 164 -11.37 -17.31 4.75
CA ALA A 164 -12.65 -17.95 5.02
C ALA A 164 -13.77 -17.42 4.11
N LEU A 165 -13.91 -16.10 3.99
CA LEU A 165 -14.90 -15.46 3.13
C LEU A 165 -14.59 -15.72 1.65
N GLY A 166 -13.34 -15.61 1.23
CA GLY A 166 -12.93 -15.94 -0.13
C GLY A 166 -13.25 -17.40 -0.48
N TRP A 167 -12.98 -18.35 0.41
CA TRP A 167 -13.32 -19.75 0.21
C TRP A 167 -14.83 -19.99 0.15
N LEU A 168 -15.61 -19.32 1.00
CA LEU A 168 -17.08 -19.41 1.00
C LEU A 168 -17.65 -18.87 -0.31
N THR A 169 -17.20 -17.69 -0.75
CA THR A 169 -17.60 -17.08 -2.03
C THR A 169 -17.23 -17.98 -3.20
N PHE A 170 -16.02 -18.53 -3.22
CA PHE A 170 -15.60 -19.52 -4.22
C PHE A 170 -16.52 -20.75 -4.23
N ARG A 171 -16.91 -21.26 -3.07
CA ARG A 171 -17.81 -22.42 -2.96
C ARG A 171 -19.17 -22.13 -3.58
N VAL A 172 -19.70 -20.92 -3.37
CA VAL A 172 -20.96 -20.46 -3.97
C VAL A 172 -20.82 -20.30 -5.49
N MET A 173 -19.74 -19.67 -5.96
CA MET A 173 -19.46 -19.49 -7.39
C MET A 173 -19.44 -20.81 -8.15
N ARG A 174 -18.87 -21.87 -7.56
CA ARG A 174 -18.83 -23.20 -8.20
C ARG A 174 -20.22 -23.82 -8.46
N HIS A 175 -21.28 -23.27 -7.88
CA HIS A 175 -22.65 -23.71 -8.09
C HIS A 175 -23.47 -22.76 -8.98
N ILE A 176 -22.84 -21.69 -9.47
CA ILE A 176 -23.44 -20.66 -10.32
C ILE A 176 -22.73 -20.72 -11.68
N ASP A 177 -23.48 -20.51 -12.76
CA ASP A 177 -22.93 -20.39 -14.11
C ASP A 177 -23.52 -19.15 -14.77
N ASP A 178 -23.27 -18.00 -14.14
CA ASP A 178 -23.73 -16.68 -14.56
C ASP A 178 -22.67 -15.63 -14.19
N TYR A 179 -22.06 -15.05 -15.22
CA TYR A 179 -20.97 -14.10 -15.05
C TYR A 179 -21.36 -12.83 -14.29
N SER A 180 -22.62 -12.39 -14.38
CA SER A 180 -23.10 -11.19 -13.71
C SER A 180 -23.20 -11.43 -12.21
N LEU A 181 -23.75 -12.58 -11.82
CA LEU A 181 -23.83 -13.00 -10.42
C LEU A 181 -22.44 -13.19 -9.80
N GLU A 182 -21.51 -13.82 -10.53
CA GLU A 182 -20.15 -14.01 -10.03
C GLU A 182 -19.39 -12.69 -9.84
N VAL A 183 -19.53 -11.73 -10.77
CA VAL A 183 -19.00 -10.37 -10.59
C VAL A 183 -19.62 -9.72 -9.34
N LEU A 184 -20.94 -9.77 -9.18
CA LEU A 184 -21.62 -9.22 -8.00
C LEU A 184 -21.18 -9.89 -6.69
N LEU A 185 -20.90 -11.19 -6.70
CA LEU A 185 -20.37 -11.90 -5.54
C LEU A 185 -18.96 -11.43 -5.19
N THR A 186 -18.08 -11.19 -6.17
CA THR A 186 -16.76 -10.61 -5.90
C THR A 186 -16.87 -9.19 -5.33
N LEU A 187 -17.80 -8.38 -5.84
CA LEU A 187 -18.05 -7.03 -5.34
C LEU A 187 -18.59 -7.06 -3.91
N GLY A 188 -19.55 -7.96 -3.64
CA GLY A 188 -20.10 -8.19 -2.31
C GLY A 188 -19.05 -8.70 -1.32
N LEU A 189 -18.11 -9.54 -1.76
CA LEU A 189 -16.97 -9.96 -0.96
C LEU A 189 -16.03 -8.80 -0.64
N ALA A 190 -15.72 -7.96 -1.62
CA ALA A 190 -14.82 -6.83 -1.45
C ALA A 190 -15.40 -5.77 -0.49
N PHE A 191 -16.66 -5.35 -0.68
CA PHE A 191 -17.31 -4.38 0.22
C PHE A 191 -17.78 -5.01 1.54
N GLY A 192 -18.59 -6.07 1.44
CA GLY A 192 -19.21 -6.69 2.61
C GLY A 192 -18.18 -7.39 3.51
N GLY A 193 -17.14 -7.98 2.92
CA GLY A 193 -16.01 -8.52 3.69
C GLY A 193 -15.23 -7.41 4.40
N TYR A 194 -15.06 -6.25 3.75
CA TYR A 194 -14.32 -5.11 4.33
C TYR A 194 -15.04 -4.53 5.53
N GLU A 195 -16.33 -4.23 5.39
CA GLU A 195 -17.19 -3.77 6.49
C GLU A 195 -17.24 -4.80 7.63
N LEU A 196 -17.33 -6.09 7.31
CA LEU A 196 -17.30 -7.14 8.32
C LEU A 196 -15.96 -7.19 9.06
N ALA A 197 -14.83 -6.98 8.37
CA ALA A 197 -13.52 -6.92 9.00
C ALA A 197 -13.39 -5.74 9.95
N VAL A 198 -13.86 -4.56 9.53
CA VAL A 198 -13.92 -3.36 10.39
C VAL A 198 -14.78 -3.61 11.63
N TYR A 199 -15.97 -4.20 11.45
CA TYR A 199 -16.88 -4.54 12.55
C TYR A 199 -16.27 -5.55 13.54
N LEU A 200 -15.49 -6.52 13.04
CA LEU A 200 -14.82 -7.52 13.88
C LEU A 200 -13.49 -7.04 14.48
N HIS A 201 -13.09 -5.78 14.23
CA HIS A 201 -11.81 -5.22 14.66
C HIS A 201 -10.63 -6.10 14.21
N VAL A 202 -10.63 -6.42 12.92
CA VAL A 202 -9.53 -7.10 12.23
C VAL A 202 -9.15 -6.33 10.96
N SER A 203 -7.96 -6.61 10.41
CA SER A 203 -7.43 -5.81 9.31
C SER A 203 -8.23 -6.02 8.02
N ALA A 204 -9.05 -5.03 7.68
CA ALA A 204 -9.84 -5.01 6.46
C ALA A 204 -8.97 -4.99 5.18
N PRO A 205 -7.85 -4.24 5.11
CA PRO A 205 -6.88 -4.35 4.02
C PRO A 205 -6.32 -5.76 3.82
N ILE A 206 -5.89 -6.43 4.89
CA ILE A 206 -5.31 -7.79 4.79
C ILE A 206 -6.40 -8.79 4.41
N MET A 207 -7.62 -8.64 4.93
CA MET A 207 -8.78 -9.43 4.51
C MET A 207 -9.00 -9.32 3.00
N ALA A 208 -9.02 -8.09 2.45
CA ALA A 208 -9.22 -7.85 1.03
C ALA A 208 -8.12 -8.48 0.16
N VAL A 209 -6.86 -8.36 0.58
CA VAL A 209 -5.72 -8.99 -0.11
C VAL A 209 -5.84 -10.52 -0.10
N CYS A 210 -6.11 -11.13 1.05
CA CYS A 210 -6.23 -12.58 1.17
C CYS A 210 -7.43 -13.14 0.40
N ALA A 211 -8.56 -12.44 0.44
CA ALA A 211 -9.76 -12.78 -0.32
C ALA A 211 -9.51 -12.66 -1.84
N GLY A 212 -8.92 -11.55 -2.29
CA GLY A 212 -8.59 -11.30 -3.69
C GLY A 212 -7.61 -12.32 -4.26
N LEU A 213 -6.54 -12.65 -3.52
CA LEU A 213 -5.58 -13.68 -3.93
C LEU A 213 -6.26 -15.05 -4.11
N LEU A 214 -7.12 -15.44 -3.15
CA LEU A 214 -7.83 -16.71 -3.20
C LEU A 214 -8.77 -16.78 -4.41
N ILE A 215 -9.59 -15.76 -4.64
CA ILE A 215 -10.49 -15.70 -5.80
C ILE A 215 -9.68 -15.70 -7.12
N GLY A 216 -8.61 -14.90 -7.18
CA GLY A 216 -7.75 -14.77 -8.35
C GLY A 216 -7.09 -16.07 -8.80
N GLU A 217 -6.65 -16.94 -7.88
CA GLU A 217 -6.10 -18.25 -8.27
C GLU A 217 -7.14 -19.38 -8.33
N VAL A 218 -7.95 -19.52 -7.27
CA VAL A 218 -8.80 -20.71 -7.10
C VAL A 218 -10.08 -20.58 -7.93
N GLY A 219 -10.69 -19.39 -7.98
CA GLY A 219 -11.81 -19.09 -8.87
C GLY A 219 -11.42 -19.32 -10.33
N ALA A 220 -10.28 -18.77 -10.74
CA ALA A 220 -9.75 -18.88 -12.09
C ALA A 220 -9.40 -20.31 -12.56
N LYS A 221 -9.04 -21.23 -11.66
CA LYS A 221 -8.61 -22.60 -12.00
C LYS A 221 -9.71 -23.65 -11.84
N HIS A 222 -10.66 -23.47 -10.93
CA HIS A 222 -11.58 -24.54 -10.52
C HIS A 222 -13.04 -24.10 -10.32
N GLY A 223 -13.35 -22.81 -10.42
CA GLY A 223 -14.67 -22.27 -10.06
C GLY A 223 -15.42 -21.59 -11.19
N MET A 224 -14.73 -21.10 -12.23
CA MET A 224 -15.31 -20.26 -13.27
C MET A 224 -15.14 -20.87 -14.67
N SER A 225 -16.11 -20.65 -15.55
CA SER A 225 -15.93 -20.83 -16.99
C SER A 225 -14.92 -19.81 -17.54
N GLU A 226 -14.31 -20.09 -18.70
CA GLU A 226 -13.36 -19.15 -19.32
C GLU A 226 -14.00 -17.79 -19.62
N THR A 227 -15.28 -17.79 -20.02
CA THR A 227 -16.05 -16.58 -20.28
C THR A 227 -16.26 -15.78 -19.00
N THR A 228 -16.71 -16.40 -17.92
CA THR A 228 -16.92 -15.69 -16.65
C THR A 228 -15.62 -15.11 -16.13
N ARG A 229 -14.52 -15.86 -16.22
CA ARG A 229 -13.20 -15.38 -15.81
C ARG A 229 -12.79 -14.11 -16.57
N GLN A 230 -13.03 -14.04 -17.88
CA GLN A 230 -12.73 -12.85 -18.67
C GLN A 230 -13.57 -11.63 -18.23
N TYR A 231 -14.85 -11.83 -17.89
CA TYR A 231 -15.69 -10.75 -17.38
C TYR A 231 -15.26 -10.26 -15.99
N VAL A 232 -14.94 -11.18 -15.08
CA VAL A 232 -14.45 -10.83 -13.73
C VAL A 232 -13.12 -10.08 -13.81
N ASP A 233 -12.16 -10.59 -14.58
CA ASP A 233 -10.84 -9.96 -14.79
C ASP A 233 -10.98 -8.59 -15.46
N GLY A 234 -11.78 -8.51 -16.53
CA GLY A 234 -12.04 -7.25 -17.23
C GLY A 234 -12.74 -6.21 -16.36
N PHE A 235 -13.74 -6.61 -15.57
CA PHE A 235 -14.43 -5.72 -14.63
C PHE A 235 -13.47 -5.18 -13.56
N TRP A 236 -12.73 -6.06 -12.89
CA TRP A 236 -11.82 -5.64 -11.82
C TRP A 236 -10.64 -4.83 -12.34
N LYS A 237 -10.15 -5.10 -13.55
CA LYS A 237 -9.16 -4.24 -14.21
C LYS A 237 -9.69 -2.83 -14.46
N LEU A 238 -10.94 -2.70 -14.95
CA LEU A 238 -11.54 -1.38 -15.15
C LEU A 238 -11.76 -0.65 -13.82
N ILE A 239 -12.24 -1.35 -12.79
CA ILE A 239 -12.40 -0.78 -11.44
C ILE A 239 -11.05 -0.32 -10.89
N ASP A 240 -10.00 -1.13 -11.00
CA ASP A 240 -8.64 -0.76 -10.57
C ASP A 240 -8.15 0.48 -11.31
N GLU A 241 -8.29 0.54 -12.64
CA GLU A 241 -7.89 1.70 -13.45
C GLU A 241 -8.68 2.96 -13.07
N ILE A 242 -10.00 2.85 -12.85
CA ILE A 242 -10.86 3.97 -12.45
C ILE A 242 -10.49 4.46 -11.05
N LEU A 243 -10.38 3.56 -10.07
CA LEU A 243 -10.07 3.93 -8.69
C LEU A 243 -8.68 4.56 -8.58
N ASN A 244 -7.69 4.07 -9.32
CA ASN A 244 -6.37 4.70 -9.36
C ASN A 244 -6.42 6.08 -10.03
N ALA A 245 -7.17 6.25 -11.12
CA ALA A 245 -7.35 7.57 -11.73
C ALA A 245 -8.00 8.57 -10.77
N VAL A 246 -9.02 8.12 -10.03
CA VAL A 246 -9.67 8.92 -8.96
C VAL A 246 -8.68 9.21 -7.84
N LEU A 247 -7.91 8.23 -7.36
CA LEU A 247 -6.88 8.39 -6.33
C LEU A 247 -5.88 9.49 -6.73
N PHE A 248 -5.33 9.43 -7.95
CA PHE A 248 -4.39 10.45 -8.44
C PHE A 248 -5.03 11.82 -8.59
N LEU A 249 -6.26 11.88 -9.11
CA LEU A 249 -7.01 13.12 -9.23
C LEU A 249 -7.21 13.75 -7.85
N MET A 250 -7.64 12.95 -6.87
CA MET A 250 -7.87 13.39 -5.49
C MET A 250 -6.57 13.88 -4.85
N ILE A 251 -5.45 13.15 -4.96
CA ILE A 251 -4.13 13.63 -4.50
C ILE A 251 -3.80 14.98 -5.15
N GLY A 252 -4.02 15.12 -6.46
CA GLY A 252 -3.74 16.34 -7.21
C GLY A 252 -4.54 17.55 -6.70
N PHE A 253 -5.82 17.37 -6.38
CA PHE A 253 -6.64 18.44 -5.78
C PHE A 253 -6.18 18.81 -4.36
N GLU A 254 -5.83 17.80 -3.57
CA GLU A 254 -5.42 17.97 -2.18
C GLU A 254 -4.15 18.84 -2.04
N VAL A 255 -3.21 18.73 -3.00
CA VAL A 255 -2.00 19.58 -3.03
C VAL A 255 -2.33 21.07 -3.03
N PHE A 256 -3.46 21.48 -3.63
CA PHE A 256 -3.89 22.88 -3.63
C PHE A 256 -4.63 23.29 -2.34
N ALA A 257 -5.15 22.33 -1.58
CA ALA A 257 -5.86 22.58 -0.33
C ALA A 257 -4.91 22.75 0.87
N VAL A 258 -3.69 22.22 0.77
CA VAL A 258 -2.67 22.28 1.83
C VAL A 258 -1.94 23.62 1.79
N ALA A 259 -2.02 24.36 2.90
CA ALA A 259 -1.18 25.53 3.11
C ALA A 259 0.22 25.06 3.50
N PHE A 260 1.17 25.13 2.56
CA PHE A 260 2.57 24.84 2.86
C PHE A 260 3.16 25.97 3.71
N GLU A 261 3.36 25.71 5.00
CA GLU A 261 4.12 26.61 5.85
C GLU A 261 5.59 26.53 5.46
N THR A 262 6.20 27.68 5.19
CA THR A 262 7.59 27.77 4.73
C THR A 262 8.57 27.13 5.73
N ASP A 263 8.22 27.17 7.01
CA ASP A 263 9.00 26.60 8.11
C ASP A 263 9.12 25.07 8.04
N TYR A 264 8.15 24.38 7.42
CA TYR A 264 8.15 22.92 7.28
C TYR A 264 8.72 22.42 5.95
N LEU A 265 9.01 23.31 4.99
CA LEU A 265 9.55 22.91 3.68
C LEU A 265 10.92 22.24 3.78
N LEU A 266 11.79 22.73 4.66
CA LEU A 266 13.11 22.13 4.88
C LEU A 266 12.99 20.72 5.48
N ILE A 267 12.07 20.54 6.44
CA ILE A 267 11.78 19.25 7.06
C ILE A 267 11.20 18.28 6.03
N GLY A 268 10.27 18.73 5.18
CA GLY A 268 9.72 17.90 4.12
C GLY A 268 10.75 17.51 3.06
N ALA A 269 11.66 18.42 2.68
CA ALA A 269 12.77 18.10 1.78
C ALA A 269 13.73 17.07 2.41
N ALA A 270 14.08 17.22 3.69
CA ALA A 270 14.87 16.23 4.41
C ALA A 270 14.14 14.88 4.54
N SER A 271 12.81 14.91 4.67
CA SER A 271 11.96 13.71 4.72
C SER A 271 11.98 12.91 3.42
N ILE A 272 12.18 13.55 2.26
CA ILE A 272 12.42 12.85 0.98
C ILE A 272 13.69 12.00 1.06
N ALA A 273 14.79 12.57 1.55
CA ALA A 273 16.04 11.84 1.71
C ALA A 273 15.89 10.68 2.71
N LEU A 274 15.17 10.90 3.82
CA LEU A 274 14.86 9.85 4.78
C LEU A 274 13.99 8.74 4.16
N ALA A 275 12.98 9.07 3.37
CA ALA A 275 12.12 8.10 2.71
C ALA A 275 12.91 7.24 1.71
N LEU A 276 13.80 7.85 0.92
CA LEU A 276 14.69 7.12 0.00
C LEU A 276 15.67 6.22 0.75
N PHE A 277 16.25 6.71 1.84
CA PHE A 277 17.18 5.93 2.66
C PHE A 277 16.48 4.77 3.38
N GLY A 278 15.31 5.03 3.96
CA GLY A 278 14.46 4.02 4.57
C GLY A 278 14.02 2.96 3.56
N ARG A 279 13.71 3.35 2.32
CA ARG A 279 13.40 2.41 1.23
C ARG A 279 14.62 1.58 0.83
N LEU A 280 15.79 2.21 0.71
CA LEU A 280 17.04 1.49 0.42
C LEU A 280 17.32 0.44 1.49
N ALA A 281 17.18 0.79 2.77
CA ALA A 281 17.35 -0.15 3.88
C ALA A 281 16.34 -1.30 3.81
N ALA A 282 15.06 -0.98 3.58
CA ALA A 282 13.96 -1.94 3.47
C ALA A 282 14.14 -2.97 2.35
N VAL A 283 14.82 -2.59 1.26
CA VAL A 283 15.10 -3.47 0.12
C VAL A 283 16.43 -4.20 0.30
N LEU A 284 17.48 -3.48 0.68
CA LEU A 284 18.84 -3.98 0.77
C LEU A 284 18.96 -5.08 1.83
N VAL A 285 18.42 -4.87 3.04
CA VAL A 285 18.57 -5.84 4.14
C VAL A 285 17.94 -7.20 3.81
N PRO A 286 16.66 -7.29 3.40
CA PRO A 286 16.06 -8.57 2.97
C PRO A 286 16.82 -9.27 1.83
N ILE A 287 17.28 -8.51 0.83
CA ILE A 287 18.01 -9.08 -0.31
C ILE A 287 19.35 -9.65 0.13
N TYR A 288 20.10 -8.96 0.99
CA TYR A 288 21.37 -9.47 1.51
C TYR A 288 21.19 -10.71 2.39
N ILE A 289 20.14 -10.76 3.21
CA ILE A 289 19.78 -11.94 4.01
C ILE A 289 19.48 -13.15 3.10
N LEU A 290 18.83 -12.92 1.97
CA LEU A 290 18.45 -13.98 1.02
C LEU A 290 19.55 -14.35 0.02
N ARG A 291 20.56 -13.50 -0.17
CA ARG A 291 21.65 -13.69 -1.15
C ARG A 291 22.38 -15.04 -1.05
N PRO A 292 22.62 -15.62 0.16
CA PRO A 292 23.22 -16.96 0.26
C PRO A 292 22.31 -18.08 -0.27
N PHE A 293 21.00 -17.85 -0.29
CA PHE A 293 19.99 -18.85 -0.66
C PHE A 293 19.40 -18.62 -2.05
N ARG A 294 19.67 -17.47 -2.67
CA ARG A 294 19.14 -17.06 -3.97
C ARG A 294 20.04 -16.11 -4.72
N THR A 295 20.04 -16.29 -6.04
CA THR A 295 20.57 -15.31 -6.99
C THR A 295 19.56 -14.21 -7.24
N PHE A 296 20.04 -12.97 -7.25
CA PHE A 296 19.29 -11.78 -7.61
C PHE A 296 19.98 -11.12 -8.79
N GLU A 297 19.21 -10.62 -9.75
CA GLU A 297 19.75 -9.81 -10.84
C GLU A 297 20.36 -8.51 -10.28
N ASN A 298 21.42 -8.00 -10.89
CA ASN A 298 22.12 -6.80 -10.42
C ASN A 298 21.20 -5.55 -10.39
N GLY A 299 20.14 -5.54 -11.20
CA GLY A 299 19.15 -4.48 -11.26
C GLY A 299 18.09 -4.49 -10.15
N VAL A 300 17.96 -5.57 -9.36
CA VAL A 300 16.85 -5.70 -8.39
C VAL A 300 16.87 -4.60 -7.35
N ILE A 301 18.01 -4.34 -6.70
CA ILE A 301 18.11 -3.32 -5.63
C ILE A 301 17.79 -1.92 -6.17
N PRO A 302 18.44 -1.40 -7.24
CA PRO A 302 18.15 -0.06 -7.73
C PRO A 302 16.71 0.07 -8.25
N ILE A 303 16.20 -0.93 -8.99
CA ILE A 303 14.84 -0.86 -9.53
C ILE A 303 13.79 -0.94 -8.41
N MET A 304 13.94 -1.82 -7.42
CA MET A 304 12.97 -1.92 -6.31
C MET A 304 13.05 -0.74 -5.33
N THR A 305 14.23 -0.13 -5.16
CA THR A 305 14.39 1.05 -4.33
C THR A 305 13.78 2.27 -5.00
N TRP A 306 14.14 2.51 -6.27
CA TRP A 306 13.68 3.70 -6.99
C TRP A 306 12.25 3.57 -7.49
N GLY A 307 11.81 2.35 -7.80
CA GLY A 307 10.44 2.01 -8.14
C GLY A 307 9.56 1.78 -6.91
N GLY A 308 9.96 2.16 -5.71
CA GLY A 308 9.06 2.21 -4.56
C GLY A 308 8.25 3.51 -4.55
N LEU A 309 7.36 3.69 -5.54
CA LEU A 309 6.56 4.92 -5.61
C LEU A 309 5.61 5.00 -4.41
N LYS A 310 5.36 6.23 -3.92
CA LYS A 310 4.43 6.50 -2.83
C LYS A 310 3.07 6.85 -3.40
N GLY A 311 2.02 6.21 -2.88
CA GLY A 311 0.65 6.37 -3.34
C GLY A 311 -0.19 7.30 -2.46
N GLY A 312 -1.46 7.47 -2.82
CA GLY A 312 -2.41 8.29 -2.06
C GLY A 312 -2.82 7.71 -0.72
N ILE A 313 -2.56 6.42 -0.48
CA ILE A 313 -2.79 5.77 0.82
C ILE A 313 -1.97 6.50 1.91
N SER A 314 -0.70 6.84 1.65
CA SER A 314 0.12 7.61 2.60
C SER A 314 -0.51 8.95 2.95
N VAL A 315 -1.11 9.64 1.97
CA VAL A 315 -1.81 10.92 2.21
C VAL A 315 -3.05 10.71 3.08
N ALA A 316 -3.88 9.71 2.78
CA ALA A 316 -5.07 9.43 3.57
C ALA A 316 -4.73 9.04 5.02
N LEU A 317 -3.67 8.25 5.24
CA LEU A 317 -3.21 7.91 6.59
C LEU A 317 -2.68 9.12 7.34
N ALA A 318 -2.03 10.07 6.66
CA ALA A 318 -1.61 11.32 7.30
C ALA A 318 -2.80 12.20 7.69
N LEU A 319 -3.86 12.23 6.85
CA LEU A 319 -5.07 13.01 7.11
C LEU A 319 -5.93 12.42 8.23
N SER A 320 -5.98 11.10 8.35
CA SER A 320 -6.72 10.39 9.41
C SER A 320 -6.09 10.51 10.79
N LEU A 321 -4.90 11.12 10.90
CA LEU A 321 -4.27 11.36 12.19
C LEU A 321 -5.14 12.25 13.10
N PRO A 322 -5.21 11.95 14.40
CA PRO A 322 -5.81 12.84 15.39
C PRO A 322 -5.16 14.23 15.37
N ASP A 323 -5.96 15.26 15.67
CA ASP A 323 -5.45 16.62 15.74
C ASP A 323 -4.38 16.75 16.84
N SER A 324 -3.21 17.21 16.43
CA SER A 324 -2.03 17.36 17.28
C SER A 324 -1.10 18.43 16.69
N GLU A 325 -0.18 18.94 17.52
CA GLU A 325 0.83 19.90 17.07
C GLU A 325 1.73 19.35 15.94
N TRP A 326 1.86 18.02 15.84
CA TRP A 326 2.70 17.34 14.85
C TRP A 326 1.97 17.03 13.53
N LYS A 327 0.63 17.05 13.53
CA LYS A 327 -0.17 16.73 12.32
C LYS A 327 0.18 17.62 11.12
N PRO A 328 0.33 18.95 11.24
CA PRO A 328 0.69 19.82 10.11
C PRO A 328 2.05 19.49 9.48
N VAL A 329 3.07 19.21 10.31
CA VAL A 329 4.42 18.88 9.82
C VAL A 329 4.45 17.49 9.18
N ILE A 330 3.76 16.50 9.75
CA ILE A 330 3.62 15.16 9.16
C ILE A 330 2.90 15.25 7.82
N LEU A 331 1.79 15.99 7.73
CA LEU A 331 1.06 16.19 6.49
C LEU A 331 1.99 16.78 5.42
N THR A 332 2.62 17.92 5.72
CA THR A 332 3.50 18.62 4.77
C THR A 332 4.65 17.73 4.30
N ALA A 333 5.28 16.99 5.21
CA ALA A 333 6.35 16.05 4.87
C ALA A 333 5.83 14.90 3.98
N THR A 334 4.68 14.30 4.32
CA THR A 334 4.07 13.23 3.53
C THR A 334 3.73 13.70 2.11
N TYR A 335 3.14 14.89 1.95
CA TYR A 335 2.86 15.43 0.61
C TYR A 335 4.14 15.63 -0.20
N LEU A 336 5.16 16.25 0.38
CA LEU A 336 6.41 16.48 -0.35
C LEU A 336 7.07 15.16 -0.78
N VAL A 337 7.02 14.14 0.08
CA VAL A 337 7.49 12.79 -0.27
C VAL A 337 6.66 12.17 -1.39
N VAL A 338 5.33 12.24 -1.33
CA VAL A 338 4.42 11.67 -2.34
C VAL A 338 4.56 12.39 -3.69
N ILE A 339 4.57 13.73 -3.70
CA ILE A 339 4.75 14.54 -4.91
C ILE A 339 6.11 14.25 -5.54
N PHE A 340 7.19 14.23 -4.74
CA PHE A 340 8.51 13.86 -5.24
C PHE A 340 8.50 12.45 -5.84
N SER A 341 7.83 11.51 -5.18
CA SER A 341 7.77 10.13 -5.66
C SER A 341 7.04 10.01 -7.00
N ILE A 342 5.86 10.61 -7.12
CA ILE A 342 5.05 10.55 -8.34
C ILE A 342 5.74 11.28 -9.50
N ILE A 343 6.24 12.51 -9.27
CA ILE A 343 6.83 13.33 -10.33
C ILE A 343 8.25 12.87 -10.65
N VAL A 344 9.13 12.83 -9.65
CA VAL A 344 10.55 12.56 -9.87
C VAL A 344 10.79 11.08 -10.05
N GLN A 345 10.38 10.22 -9.11
CA GLN A 345 10.62 8.78 -9.25
C GLN A 345 9.79 8.23 -10.42
N GLY A 346 8.52 8.59 -10.57
CA GLY A 346 7.68 8.17 -11.69
C GLY A 346 8.26 8.52 -13.05
N LEU A 347 8.71 9.75 -13.29
CA LEU A 347 9.29 10.12 -14.60
C LEU A 347 10.69 9.52 -14.87
N THR A 348 11.37 9.01 -13.84
CA THR A 348 12.76 8.52 -13.96
C THR A 348 12.90 7.01 -13.81
N VAL A 349 11.93 6.32 -13.23
CA VAL A 349 11.98 4.87 -12.97
C VAL A 349 12.07 4.06 -14.26
N ALA A 350 11.35 4.43 -15.32
CA ALA A 350 11.43 3.76 -16.62
C ALA A 350 12.85 3.85 -17.23
N ARG A 351 13.50 5.02 -17.12
CA ARG A 351 14.88 5.21 -17.61
C ARG A 351 15.88 4.37 -16.82
N LEU A 352 15.68 4.27 -15.50
CA LEU A 352 16.50 3.43 -14.64
C LEU A 352 16.31 1.94 -14.97
N ALA A 353 15.06 1.51 -15.11
CA ALA A 353 14.70 0.15 -15.48
C ALA A 353 15.31 -0.23 -16.84
N ASN A 354 15.23 0.62 -17.86
CA ASN A 354 15.88 0.37 -19.15
C ASN A 354 17.41 0.24 -19.09
N ARG A 355 18.06 0.88 -18.10
CA ARG A 355 19.50 0.77 -17.89
C ARG A 355 19.92 -0.54 -17.24
N PHE A 356 19.08 -1.09 -16.35
CA PHE A 356 19.40 -2.23 -15.50
C PHE A 356 18.63 -3.52 -15.83
N GLY A 357 17.53 -3.41 -16.58
CA GLY A 357 16.55 -4.46 -16.85
C GLY A 357 16.62 -5.06 -18.26
N ARG A 358 17.63 -4.71 -19.07
CA ARG A 358 17.88 -5.43 -20.32
C ARG A 358 18.18 -6.89 -20.00
N GLU A 359 17.27 -7.79 -20.36
CA GLU A 359 17.63 -9.18 -20.61
C GLU A 359 18.83 -9.17 -21.58
N PRO A 360 19.90 -9.94 -21.33
CA PRO A 360 20.94 -10.07 -22.34
C PRO A 360 20.30 -10.62 -23.60
N ASP A 361 20.36 -9.85 -24.70
CA ASP A 361 19.94 -10.31 -26.01
C ASP A 361 20.55 -11.69 -26.24
N LEU A 362 19.72 -12.72 -26.33
CA LEU A 362 20.14 -14.05 -26.74
C LEU A 362 20.57 -13.91 -28.21
N VAL A 363 21.86 -13.65 -28.43
CA VAL A 363 22.52 -13.72 -29.73
C VAL A 363 22.67 -15.18 -30.14
#